data_AF-A0A8T5PWK8-F1
#
_entry.id   AF-A0A8T5PWK8-F1
#
_cell.length_a   1.000
_cell.length_b   1.000
_cell.length_c   1.000
_cell.angle_alpha   90.00
_cell.angle_beta   90.00
_cell.angle_gamma   90.00
#
_symmetry.space_group_name_H-M   'P 1'
#
loop_
_entity.id
_entity.type
_entity.pdbx_description
1 polymer ?
#
loop_
_entity_poly.entity_id
_entity_poly.type
_entity_poly.pdbx_seq_one_letter_code
_entity_poly.pdbx_strand_id
1 'polypeptide(L)'
;MRTLDNYIGIQPFLVPVEDTPQLKALAEQARQLKNLPFSEKLEAVKKIALGAMVNAYEEWRSNPDSEEAERYGDIVMRGHSLGYALEHKAGCCRYQGALFFVLGYEAELGDKHFVQSAEINPQLSTVFNDVINEGNLSHVSIFIESVRDKRYDYTQGNKEIFDRPQEFDDLDFYSYHRTPNGLILACEKGKHVRDIN
;
A
#
# COMPACT_ATOMS: atom_id res chain seq x y z
N MET A 1 -6.40 20.74 -3.85
CA MET A 1 -5.61 19.82 -3.02
C MET A 1 -5.96 20.03 -1.56
N ARG A 2 -6.56 19.02 -0.90
CA ARG A 2 -6.75 19.03 0.55
C ARG A 2 -5.46 18.49 1.18
N THR A 3 -4.82 19.33 1.99
CA THR A 3 -3.66 18.94 2.81
C THR A 3 -4.14 18.32 4.12
N LEU A 4 -3.44 17.29 4.58
CA LEU A 4 -3.73 16.58 5.82
C LEU A 4 -2.52 16.65 6.76
N ASP A 5 -2.78 16.73 8.06
CA ASP A 5 -1.73 16.85 9.08
C ASP A 5 -1.01 15.51 9.34
N ASN A 6 -1.73 14.39 9.20
CA ASN A 6 -1.19 13.04 9.37
C ASN A 6 -2.04 11.99 8.63
N TYR A 7 -1.60 10.74 8.68
CA TYR A 7 -2.24 9.62 8.00
C TYR A 7 -3.42 8.99 8.76
N ILE A 8 -3.70 9.38 10.00
CA ILE A 8 -4.82 8.81 10.76
C ILE A 8 -6.13 9.38 10.22
N GLY A 9 -7.12 8.51 10.04
CA GLY A 9 -8.44 8.86 9.49
C GLY A 9 -8.49 8.87 7.96
N ILE A 10 -7.37 8.63 7.27
CA ILE A 10 -7.38 8.47 5.81
C ILE A 10 -7.91 7.08 5.40
N GLN A 11 -8.29 6.94 4.13
CA GLN A 11 -8.83 5.69 3.60
C GLN A 11 -8.20 5.34 2.24
N PRO A 12 -6.90 5.00 2.17
CA PRO A 12 -6.23 4.71 0.92
C PRO A 12 -6.86 3.46 0.33
N PHE A 13 -7.48 3.63 -0.84
CA PHE A 13 -8.22 2.56 -1.52
C PHE A 13 -9.24 1.84 -0.61
N LEU A 14 -10.06 2.64 0.09
CA LEU A 14 -11.14 2.19 0.97
C LEU A 14 -10.68 1.38 2.20
N VAL A 15 -9.42 1.54 2.63
CA VAL A 15 -8.90 0.93 3.85
C VAL A 15 -8.82 1.99 4.97
N PRO A 16 -9.75 2.05 5.93
CA PRO A 16 -9.66 2.98 7.04
C PRO A 16 -8.37 2.83 7.84
N VAL A 17 -7.62 3.92 7.99
CA VAL A 17 -6.40 3.96 8.79
C VAL A 17 -6.72 4.52 10.17
N GLU A 18 -6.66 3.65 11.16
CA GLU A 18 -7.01 3.95 12.55
C GLU A 18 -5.75 4.02 13.43
N ASP A 19 -5.86 4.77 14.53
CA ASP A 19 -4.78 4.85 15.51
C ASP A 19 -4.77 3.59 16.40
N THR A 20 -3.99 2.59 16.00
CA THR A 20 -3.87 1.31 16.71
C THR A 20 -2.45 1.09 17.26
N PRO A 21 -2.29 0.33 18.37
CA PRO A 21 -0.97 0.01 18.91
C PRO A 21 -0.05 -0.70 17.91
N GLN A 22 -0.58 -1.60 17.10
CA GLN A 22 0.15 -2.35 16.08
C GLN A 22 0.70 -1.41 15.01
N LEU A 23 -0.15 -0.49 14.50
CA LEU A 23 0.29 0.48 13.50
C LEU A 23 1.33 1.44 14.08
N LYS A 24 1.13 1.93 15.32
CA LYS A 24 2.12 2.77 16.03
C LYS A 24 3.48 2.10 16.14
N ALA A 25 3.52 0.81 16.50
CA ALA A 25 4.77 0.06 16.64
C ALA A 25 5.51 -0.10 15.29
N LEU A 26 4.78 -0.31 14.19
CA LEU A 26 5.38 -0.39 12.85
C LEU A 26 5.82 0.99 12.34
N ALA A 27 5.02 2.03 12.59
CA ALA A 27 5.36 3.42 12.27
C ALA A 27 6.62 3.88 13.01
N GLU A 28 6.78 3.51 14.29
CA GLU A 28 8.01 3.77 15.04
C GLU A 28 9.23 3.11 14.38
N GLN A 29 9.12 1.83 14.00
CA GLN A 29 10.20 1.14 13.27
C GLN A 29 10.54 1.85 11.96
N ALA A 30 9.54 2.28 11.19
CA ALA A 30 9.74 3.01 9.95
C ALA A 30 10.42 4.37 10.18
N ARG A 31 10.06 5.11 11.24
CA ARG A 31 10.71 6.39 11.59
C ARG A 31 12.21 6.26 11.86
N GLN A 32 12.66 5.11 12.37
CA GLN A 32 14.10 4.87 12.60
C GLN A 32 14.90 4.73 11.29
N LEU A 33 14.23 4.59 10.14
CA LEU A 33 14.87 4.41 8.82
C LEU A 33 15.15 5.72 8.08
N LYS A 34 14.73 6.88 8.62
CA LYS A 34 14.74 8.18 7.90
C LYS A 34 16.10 8.56 7.32
N ASN A 35 17.19 8.22 8.01
CA ASN A 35 18.54 8.61 7.63
C ASN A 35 19.25 7.60 6.72
N LEU A 36 18.58 6.49 6.36
CA LEU A 36 19.15 5.50 5.44
C LEU A 36 19.13 6.03 3.99
N PRO A 37 20.08 5.58 3.15
CA PRO A 37 20.01 5.76 1.70
C PRO A 37 18.70 5.21 1.13
N PHE A 38 18.20 5.81 0.04
CA PHE A 38 16.90 5.46 -0.55
C PHE A 38 16.71 3.95 -0.76
N SER A 39 17.67 3.29 -1.40
CA SER A 39 17.58 1.85 -1.69
C SER A 39 17.48 1.00 -0.42
N GLU A 40 18.32 1.27 0.58
CA GLU A 40 18.28 0.56 1.86
C GLU A 40 17.00 0.85 2.65
N LYS A 41 16.55 2.10 2.62
CA LYS A 41 15.30 2.54 3.24
C LYS A 41 14.10 1.83 2.60
N LEU A 42 14.05 1.77 1.27
CA LEU A 42 12.99 1.11 0.51
C LEU A 42 12.88 -0.36 0.90
N GLU A 43 13.99 -1.08 0.85
CA GLU A 43 14.02 -2.51 1.21
C GLU A 43 13.67 -2.75 2.68
N ALA A 44 14.12 -1.88 3.59
CA ALA A 44 13.75 -1.96 5.00
C ALA A 44 12.25 -1.72 5.24
N VAL A 45 11.66 -0.71 4.60
CA VAL A 45 10.20 -0.44 4.69
C VAL A 45 9.41 -1.60 4.10
N LYS A 46 9.81 -2.14 2.94
CA LYS A 46 9.20 -3.33 2.34
C LYS A 46 9.23 -4.51 3.31
N LYS A 47 10.38 -4.77 3.94
CA LYS A 47 10.53 -5.86 4.91
C LYS A 47 9.59 -5.71 6.10
N ILE A 48 9.41 -4.51 6.63
CA ILE A 48 8.43 -4.25 7.71
C ILE A 48 7.01 -4.57 7.21
N ALA A 49 6.64 -4.08 6.02
CA ALA A 49 5.31 -4.30 5.45
C ALA A 49 5.03 -5.79 5.17
N LEU A 50 5.99 -6.49 4.56
CA LEU A 50 5.92 -7.94 4.27
C LEU A 50 5.84 -8.79 5.53
N GLY A 51 6.56 -8.38 6.60
CA GLY A 51 6.53 -9.09 7.88
C GLY A 51 5.27 -8.85 8.71
N ALA A 52 4.47 -7.83 8.39
CA ALA A 52 3.30 -7.46 9.17
C ALA A 52 2.08 -8.35 8.88
N MET A 53 1.95 -8.86 7.65
CA MET A 53 0.77 -9.62 7.23
C MET A 53 1.11 -10.67 6.17
N VAL A 54 0.41 -11.80 6.22
CA VAL A 54 0.39 -12.78 5.12
C VAL A 54 -0.54 -12.32 3.98
N ASN A 55 -0.34 -12.90 2.80
CA ASN A 55 -1.19 -12.65 1.64
C ASN A 55 -2.53 -13.40 1.79
N ALA A 56 -3.55 -12.70 2.30
CA ALA A 56 -4.85 -13.30 2.58
C ALA A 56 -5.50 -13.90 1.33
N TYR A 57 -5.27 -13.33 0.14
CA TYR A 57 -5.84 -13.86 -1.10
C TYR A 57 -5.24 -15.23 -1.45
N GLU A 58 -3.91 -15.36 -1.37
CA GLU A 58 -3.23 -16.65 -1.58
C GLU A 58 -3.70 -17.69 -0.55
N GLU A 59 -3.72 -17.34 0.73
CA GLU A 59 -4.15 -18.27 1.78
C GLU A 59 -5.60 -18.74 1.56
N TRP A 60 -6.51 -17.80 1.28
CA TRP A 60 -7.92 -18.09 0.99
C TRP A 60 -8.09 -19.05 -0.20
N ARG A 61 -7.36 -18.80 -1.30
CA ARG A 61 -7.50 -19.58 -2.53
C ARG A 61 -6.79 -20.93 -2.47
N SER A 62 -5.77 -21.06 -1.63
CA SER A 62 -4.99 -22.29 -1.51
C SER A 62 -5.72 -23.40 -0.73
N ASN A 63 -6.57 -23.04 0.23
CA ASN A 63 -7.32 -24.01 1.03
C ASN A 63 -8.74 -23.51 1.38
N PRO A 64 -9.63 -23.38 0.37
CA PRO A 64 -10.90 -22.66 0.51
C PRO A 64 -11.89 -23.29 1.49
N ASP A 65 -11.73 -24.57 1.82
CA ASP A 65 -12.64 -25.30 2.71
C ASP A 65 -12.20 -25.29 4.19
N SER A 66 -11.09 -24.60 4.51
CA SER A 66 -10.62 -24.46 5.88
C SER A 66 -11.37 -23.38 6.65
N GLU A 67 -11.49 -23.54 7.97
CA GLU A 67 -12.06 -22.50 8.85
C GLU A 67 -11.27 -21.18 8.76
N GLU A 68 -9.95 -21.27 8.55
CA GLU A 68 -9.11 -20.08 8.34
C GLU A 68 -9.39 -19.37 7.01
N ALA A 69 -9.82 -20.10 5.97
CA ALA A 69 -10.15 -19.52 4.67
C ALA A 69 -11.39 -18.62 4.72
N GLU A 70 -12.35 -18.88 5.61
CA GLU A 70 -13.48 -17.98 5.82
C GLU A 70 -13.00 -16.61 6.33
N ARG A 71 -12.07 -16.60 7.30
CA ARG A 71 -11.48 -15.37 7.82
C ARG A 71 -10.67 -14.62 6.75
N TYR A 72 -9.87 -15.32 5.94
CA TYR A 72 -9.13 -14.67 4.86
C TYR A 72 -10.08 -14.12 3.78
N GLY A 73 -11.13 -14.86 3.44
CA GLY A 73 -12.18 -14.40 2.54
C GLY A 73 -12.89 -13.15 3.07
N ASP A 74 -13.21 -13.10 4.36
CA ASP A 74 -13.77 -11.92 5.05
C ASP A 74 -12.87 -10.70 4.86
N ILE A 75 -11.57 -10.82 5.17
CA ILE A 75 -10.58 -9.75 4.99
C ILE A 75 -10.50 -9.28 3.53
N VAL A 76 -10.49 -10.20 2.57
CA VAL A 76 -10.35 -9.89 1.14
C VAL A 76 -11.60 -9.19 0.61
N MET A 77 -12.78 -9.71 0.94
CA MET A 77 -14.05 -9.35 0.31
C MET A 77 -14.81 -8.24 1.05
N ARG A 78 -14.60 -8.07 2.35
CA ARG A 78 -15.25 -7.03 3.14
C ARG A 78 -14.30 -5.85 3.39
N GLY A 79 -14.89 -4.70 3.66
CA GLY A 79 -14.15 -3.48 3.99
C GLY A 79 -13.86 -3.43 5.49
N HIS A 80 -12.63 -3.78 5.88
CA HIS A 80 -12.15 -3.64 7.26
C HIS A 80 -11.13 -2.50 7.35
N SER A 81 -10.82 -2.09 8.58
CA SER A 81 -9.73 -1.15 8.84
C SER A 81 -8.36 -1.81 8.68
N LEU A 82 -7.33 -0.98 8.52
CA LEU A 82 -5.94 -1.43 8.56
C LEU A 82 -5.58 -2.07 9.91
N GLY A 83 -6.17 -1.56 11.00
CA GLY A 83 -6.01 -2.13 12.35
C GLY A 83 -6.47 -3.57 12.44
N TYR A 84 -7.65 -3.88 11.89
CA TYR A 84 -8.19 -5.24 11.85
C TYR A 84 -7.27 -6.19 11.08
N ALA A 85 -6.76 -5.77 9.91
CA ALA A 85 -5.83 -6.57 9.11
C ALA A 85 -4.50 -6.84 9.85
N LEU A 86 -3.99 -5.84 10.59
CA LEU A 86 -2.79 -5.97 11.41
C LEU A 86 -2.99 -6.91 12.61
N GLU A 87 -4.14 -6.82 13.28
CA GLU A 87 -4.50 -7.71 14.39
C GLU A 87 -4.53 -9.18 13.93
N HIS A 88 -5.12 -9.43 12.76
CA HIS A 88 -5.23 -10.77 12.17
C HIS A 88 -4.01 -11.17 11.34
N LYS A 89 -3.00 -10.30 11.24
CA LYS A 89 -1.76 -10.51 10.46
C LYS A 89 -2.02 -10.99 9.03
N ALA A 90 -3.05 -10.45 8.40
CA ALA A 90 -3.48 -10.89 7.08
C ALA A 90 -4.08 -9.73 6.30
N GLY A 91 -3.68 -9.61 5.02
CA GLY A 91 -4.14 -8.53 4.16
C GLY A 91 -4.13 -8.93 2.69
N CYS A 92 -5.03 -8.31 1.93
CA CYS A 92 -4.97 -8.31 0.47
C CYS A 92 -4.20 -7.09 -0.06
N CYS A 93 -4.18 -6.91 -1.38
CA CYS A 93 -3.44 -5.83 -2.04
C CYS A 93 -3.74 -4.44 -1.49
N ARG A 94 -5.01 -4.18 -1.10
CA ARG A 94 -5.44 -2.91 -0.52
C ARG A 94 -4.75 -2.62 0.81
N TYR A 95 -4.76 -3.59 1.74
CA TYR A 95 -4.17 -3.43 3.07
C TYR A 95 -2.64 -3.36 3.02
N GLN A 96 -2.02 -4.20 2.19
CA GLN A 96 -0.57 -4.19 2.02
C GLN A 96 -0.09 -2.91 1.33
N GLY A 97 -0.84 -2.43 0.34
CA GLY A 97 -0.59 -1.14 -0.31
C GLY A 97 -0.73 0.03 0.66
N ALA A 98 -1.83 0.09 1.42
CA ALA A 98 -2.10 1.11 2.42
C ALA A 98 -1.05 1.12 3.55
N LEU A 99 -0.66 -0.06 4.06
CA LEU A 99 0.38 -0.17 5.08
C LEU A 99 1.71 0.39 4.56
N PHE A 100 2.13 -0.05 3.37
CA PHE A 100 3.39 0.41 2.79
C PHE A 100 3.41 1.94 2.59
N PHE A 101 2.29 2.52 2.18
CA PHE A 101 2.14 3.96 2.06
C PHE A 101 2.36 4.68 3.40
N VAL A 102 1.70 4.23 4.47
CA VAL A 102 1.84 4.80 5.82
C VAL A 102 3.27 4.66 6.34
N LEU A 103 3.87 3.48 6.20
CA LEU A 103 5.25 3.25 6.62
C LEU A 103 6.24 4.08 5.79
N GLY A 104 5.98 4.25 4.49
CA GLY A 104 6.76 5.11 3.61
C GLY A 104 6.70 6.58 4.04
N TYR A 105 5.52 7.07 4.43
CA TYR A 105 5.35 8.42 4.97
C TYR A 105 6.20 8.62 6.24
N GLU A 106 6.10 7.68 7.18
CA GLU A 106 6.84 7.73 8.45
C GLU A 106 8.37 7.61 8.27
N ALA A 107 8.83 6.83 7.30
CA ALA A 107 10.24 6.71 6.95
C ALA A 107 10.76 7.86 6.07
N GLU A 108 9.87 8.74 5.60
CA GLU A 108 10.12 9.73 4.56
C GLU A 108 10.80 9.10 3.32
N LEU A 109 10.15 8.08 2.78
CA LEU A 109 10.74 7.12 1.85
C LEU A 109 11.22 7.74 0.54
N GLY A 110 10.55 8.75 0.00
CA GLY A 110 10.92 9.41 -1.25
C GLY A 110 10.41 10.84 -1.30
N ASP A 111 10.66 11.52 -2.41
CA ASP A 111 10.18 12.88 -2.67
C ASP A 111 8.68 12.92 -2.95
N LYS A 112 8.16 11.88 -3.61
CA LYS A 112 6.73 11.69 -3.84
C LYS A 112 6.39 10.22 -3.64
N HIS A 113 5.23 9.94 -3.06
CA HIS A 113 4.72 8.57 -2.92
C HIS A 113 3.22 8.60 -3.17
N PHE A 114 2.73 7.69 -4.01
CA PHE A 114 1.34 7.61 -4.42
C PHE A 114 0.80 6.21 -4.19
N VAL A 115 -0.40 6.11 -3.64
CA VAL A 115 -1.19 4.87 -3.69
C VAL A 115 -1.89 4.82 -5.03
N GLN A 116 -1.62 3.77 -5.79
CA GLN A 116 -2.11 3.57 -7.14
C GLN A 116 -2.93 2.28 -7.24
N SER A 117 -3.73 2.21 -8.30
CA SER A 117 -4.47 1.02 -8.66
C SER A 117 -4.30 0.68 -10.12
N ALA A 118 -4.41 -0.58 -10.48
CA ALA A 118 -4.38 -1.03 -11.87
C ALA A 118 -5.40 -2.12 -12.10
N GLU A 119 -6.00 -2.12 -13.30
CA GLU A 119 -6.95 -3.15 -13.72
C GLU A 119 -6.22 -4.46 -14.03
N ILE A 120 -6.63 -5.56 -13.41
CA ILE A 120 -6.19 -6.92 -13.77
C ILE A 120 -7.12 -7.46 -14.86
N ASN A 121 -8.42 -7.29 -14.65
CA ASN A 121 -9.49 -7.62 -15.58
C ASN A 121 -10.74 -6.77 -15.22
N PRO A 122 -11.83 -6.84 -16.01
CA PRO A 122 -13.01 -5.99 -15.78
C PRO A 122 -13.70 -6.12 -14.41
N GLN A 123 -13.36 -7.15 -13.63
CA GLN A 123 -13.95 -7.43 -12.31
C GLN A 123 -12.95 -7.27 -11.15
N LEU A 124 -11.66 -7.06 -11.44
CA LEU A 124 -10.61 -7.08 -10.43
C LEU A 124 -9.54 -6.04 -10.72
N SER A 125 -9.21 -5.26 -9.69
CA SER A 125 -8.08 -4.33 -9.69
C SER A 125 -7.10 -4.70 -8.58
N THR A 126 -5.82 -4.37 -8.78
CA THR A 126 -4.79 -4.43 -7.74
C THR A 126 -4.44 -3.03 -7.25
N VAL A 127 -3.95 -2.96 -6.02
CA VAL A 127 -3.32 -1.76 -5.45
C VAL A 127 -1.81 -1.94 -5.45
N PHE A 128 -1.09 -0.87 -5.75
CA PHE A 128 0.37 -0.79 -5.69
C PHE A 128 0.77 0.64 -5.29
N ASN A 129 2.06 0.87 -5.11
CA ASN A 129 2.59 2.17 -4.75
C ASN A 129 3.64 2.62 -5.76
N ASP A 130 3.61 3.89 -6.10
CA ASP A 130 4.67 4.57 -6.83
C ASP A 130 5.49 5.40 -5.86
N VAL A 131 6.80 5.21 -5.86
CA VAL A 131 7.73 6.03 -5.09
C VAL A 131 8.67 6.73 -6.06
N ILE A 132 8.71 8.07 -5.99
CA ILE A 132 9.64 8.89 -6.76
C ILE A 132 10.70 9.43 -5.81
N ASN A 133 11.97 9.19 -6.13
CA ASN A 133 13.12 9.73 -5.40
C ASN A 133 14.15 10.24 -6.41
N GLU A 134 14.49 11.53 -6.32
CA GLU A 134 15.45 12.19 -7.22
C GLU A 134 15.09 11.99 -8.70
N GLY A 135 13.79 12.05 -9.02
CA GLY A 135 13.25 11.85 -10.36
C GLY A 135 13.14 10.39 -10.81
N ASN A 136 13.63 9.43 -10.04
CA ASN A 136 13.53 8.01 -10.37
C ASN A 136 12.25 7.40 -9.82
N LEU A 137 11.48 6.74 -10.67
CA LEU A 137 10.24 6.05 -10.32
C LEU A 137 10.52 4.59 -9.94
N SER A 138 9.95 4.15 -8.81
CA SER A 138 9.91 2.75 -8.38
C SER A 138 8.46 2.30 -8.20
N HIS A 139 8.06 1.28 -8.96
CA HIS A 139 6.79 0.58 -8.75
C HIS A 139 6.96 -0.48 -7.65
N VAL A 140 6.11 -0.41 -6.62
CA VAL A 140 6.18 -1.30 -5.46
C VAL A 140 4.83 -1.94 -5.22
N SER A 141 4.78 -3.27 -5.28
CA SER A 141 3.60 -4.04 -4.91
C SER A 141 3.98 -5.07 -3.84
N ILE A 142 3.79 -4.70 -2.57
CA ILE A 142 3.96 -5.61 -1.43
C ILE A 142 3.11 -6.86 -1.58
N PHE A 143 1.94 -6.73 -2.22
CA PHE A 143 1.11 -7.88 -2.55
C PHE A 143 1.84 -8.89 -3.42
N ILE A 144 2.38 -8.48 -4.56
CA ILE A 144 3.09 -9.39 -5.47
C ILE A 144 4.36 -9.92 -4.83
N GLU A 145 5.08 -9.08 -4.08
CA GLU A 145 6.27 -9.51 -3.34
C GLU A 145 5.94 -10.53 -2.23
N SER A 146 4.72 -10.50 -1.67
CA SER A 146 4.28 -11.44 -0.63
C SER A 146 3.75 -12.78 -1.15
N VAL A 147 3.46 -12.89 -2.45
CA VAL A 147 2.94 -14.12 -3.07
C VAL A 147 4.03 -15.20 -3.08
N ARG A 148 3.73 -16.37 -2.52
CA ARG A 148 4.65 -17.53 -2.49
C ARG A 148 4.46 -18.42 -3.71
N ASP A 149 3.20 -18.72 -4.06
CA ASP A 149 2.82 -19.48 -5.25
C ASP A 149 2.48 -18.53 -6.42
N LYS A 150 3.30 -18.58 -7.46
CA LYS A 150 3.19 -17.71 -8.64
C LYS A 150 1.88 -17.83 -9.41
N ARG A 151 1.04 -18.84 -9.15
CA ARG A 151 -0.33 -18.90 -9.69
C ARG A 151 -1.22 -17.75 -9.22
N TYR A 152 -0.90 -17.12 -8.09
CA TYR A 152 -1.63 -15.97 -7.54
C TYR A 152 -0.99 -14.61 -7.87
N ASP A 153 0.10 -14.61 -8.64
CA ASP A 153 0.81 -13.41 -9.06
C ASP A 153 0.06 -12.74 -10.23
N TYR A 154 -0.51 -11.57 -9.98
CA TYR A 154 -1.30 -10.84 -10.98
C TYR A 154 -0.50 -10.38 -12.19
N THR A 155 0.84 -10.38 -12.13
CA THR A 155 1.68 -9.99 -13.28
C THR A 155 1.84 -11.10 -14.32
N GLN A 156 1.40 -12.33 -14.02
CA GLN A 156 1.48 -13.46 -14.97
C GLN A 156 0.69 -13.20 -16.26
N GLY A 157 -0.46 -12.53 -16.17
CA GLY A 157 -1.30 -12.19 -17.32
C GLY A 157 -0.90 -10.89 -18.01
N ASN A 158 -0.25 -9.96 -17.29
CA ASN A 158 0.17 -8.66 -17.81
C ASN A 158 1.38 -8.14 -17.01
N LYS A 159 2.56 -8.15 -17.62
CA LYS A 159 3.80 -7.66 -16.99
C LYS A 159 3.85 -6.14 -16.86
N GLU A 160 3.08 -5.43 -17.67
CA GLU A 160 3.02 -3.95 -17.72
C GLU A 160 1.87 -3.39 -16.86
N ILE A 161 1.29 -4.20 -15.97
CA ILE A 161 0.09 -3.81 -15.21
C ILE A 161 0.29 -2.52 -14.40
N PHE A 162 1.50 -2.29 -13.88
CA PHE A 162 1.80 -1.09 -13.07
C PHE A 162 2.14 0.16 -13.89
N ASP A 163 2.33 0.01 -15.20
CA ASP A 163 2.60 1.13 -16.11
C ASP A 163 1.33 1.91 -16.45
N ARG A 164 0.16 1.32 -16.19
CA ARG A 164 -1.16 1.85 -16.56
C ARG A 164 -2.05 1.98 -15.32
N PRO A 165 -1.75 2.92 -14.40
CA PRO A 165 -2.62 3.16 -13.28
C PRO A 165 -4.03 3.56 -13.76
N GLN A 166 -5.04 3.06 -13.05
CA GLN A 166 -6.45 3.31 -13.28
C GLN A 166 -6.95 4.34 -12.27
N GLU A 167 -7.67 5.33 -12.78
CA GLU A 167 -8.41 6.29 -11.98
C GLU A 167 -9.86 5.84 -11.81
N PHE A 168 -10.44 6.14 -10.65
CA PHE A 168 -11.80 5.79 -10.27
C PHE A 168 -12.52 7.07 -9.89
N ASP A 169 -13.71 7.26 -10.44
CA ASP A 169 -14.36 8.56 -10.32
C ASP A 169 -14.80 8.90 -8.89
N ASP A 170 -15.09 7.87 -8.09
CA ASP A 170 -15.70 7.96 -6.77
C ASP A 170 -14.71 7.66 -5.62
N LEU A 171 -13.41 7.59 -5.90
CA LEU A 171 -12.39 7.31 -4.89
C LEU A 171 -11.49 8.51 -4.60
N ASP A 172 -11.17 8.68 -3.33
CA ASP A 172 -10.12 9.57 -2.88
C ASP A 172 -8.75 8.94 -3.18
N PHE A 173 -7.86 9.74 -3.77
CA PHE A 173 -6.48 9.34 -4.05
C PHE A 173 -5.51 10.00 -3.08
N TYR A 174 -4.60 9.21 -2.52
CA TYR A 174 -3.68 9.64 -1.46
C TYR A 174 -2.23 9.63 -1.93
N SER A 175 -1.55 10.73 -1.66
CA SER A 175 -0.12 10.89 -1.93
C SER A 175 0.53 11.72 -0.83
N TYR A 176 1.85 11.61 -0.70
CA TYR A 176 2.61 12.62 0.03
C TYR A 176 3.78 13.14 -0.81
N HIS A 177 4.19 14.37 -0.51
CA HIS A 177 5.23 15.09 -1.23
C HIS A 177 6.19 15.75 -0.25
N ARG A 178 7.50 15.66 -0.52
CA ARG A 178 8.53 16.39 0.22
C ARG A 178 8.55 17.84 -0.20
N THR A 179 8.61 18.72 0.79
CA THR A 179 8.77 20.16 0.63
C THR A 179 9.93 20.65 1.51
N PRO A 180 10.40 21.89 1.34
CA PRO A 180 11.40 22.48 2.23
C PRO A 180 10.98 22.50 3.71
N ASN A 181 9.67 22.45 3.99
CA ASN A 181 9.12 22.49 5.35
C ASN A 181 8.74 21.10 5.90
N GLY A 182 9.06 20.03 5.18
CA GLY A 182 8.70 18.66 5.54
C GLY A 182 7.75 17.99 4.55
N LEU A 183 7.20 16.85 4.92
CA LEU A 183 6.24 16.12 4.09
C LEU A 183 4.85 16.75 4.18
N ILE A 184 4.18 16.81 3.03
CA ILE A 184 2.77 17.19 2.91
C ILE A 184 2.00 15.97 2.45
N LEU A 185 1.04 15.52 3.26
CA LEU A 185 0.07 14.51 2.86
C LEU A 185 -1.11 15.19 2.14
N ALA A 186 -1.50 14.63 1.01
CA ALA A 186 -2.53 15.18 0.13
C ALA A 186 -3.59 14.14 -0.22
N CYS A 187 -4.80 14.64 -0.42
CA CYS A 187 -5.95 13.88 -0.89
C CYS A 187 -6.67 14.69 -1.98
N GLU A 188 -6.50 14.30 -3.25
CA GLU A 188 -7.17 14.94 -4.39
C GLU A 188 -7.10 14.08 -5.65
N LYS A 189 -8.23 13.95 -6.34
CA LYS A 189 -8.36 13.24 -7.62
C LYS A 189 -7.63 13.95 -8.78
N GLY A 190 -7.81 15.26 -8.94
CA GLY A 190 -7.33 16.02 -10.11
C GLY A 190 -5.84 16.36 -10.17
N LYS A 191 -5.04 15.96 -9.17
CA LYS A 191 -3.58 16.16 -9.12
C LYS A 191 -2.81 14.91 -8.69
N HIS A 192 -3.46 13.75 -8.70
CA HIS A 192 -2.80 12.44 -8.71
C HIS A 192 -2.15 12.11 -10.06
N VAL A 193 -1.99 13.12 -10.91
CA VAL A 193 -1.18 13.03 -12.11
C VAL A 193 0.27 13.02 -11.64
N ARG A 194 1.01 11.99 -12.07
CA ARG A 194 2.48 11.91 -12.00
C ARG A 194 3.07 13.12 -12.74
N ASP A 195 3.04 14.32 -12.16
CA ASP A 195 3.85 15.42 -12.64
C ASP A 195 5.28 15.09 -12.20
N ILE A 196 5.98 14.30 -13.03
CA ILE A 196 7.44 14.06 -12.95
C ILE A 196 8.21 15.29 -13.48
N ASN A 197 7.59 16.47 -13.42
CA ASN A 197 8.17 17.73 -13.84
C ASN A 197 8.89 18.40 -12.67
#